data_AF-A0A410PPK6-F1
#
_entry.id   AF-A0A410PPK6-F1
#
_cell.length_a   1.000
_cell.length_b   1.000
_cell.length_c   1.000
_cell.angle_alpha   90.00
_cell.angle_beta   90.00
_cell.angle_gamma   90.00
#
_symmetry.space_group_name_H-M   'P 1'
#
loop_
_entity.id
_entity.type
_entity.pdbx_description
1 polymer ?
#
loop_
_entity_poly.entity_id
_entity_poly.type
_entity_poly.pdbx_seq_one_letter_code
_entity_poly.pdbx_strand_id
1 'polypeptide(L)'
;MAGHQRRKKRVESMENLIEKIIPQDQAKKLYDLKKSQGKTDSLKMETFKILNATSNCPYGECDGSGMSFVVNEKTGESYGRYCRCRDEMLMQKRLNFANIPDEFKGLTVNSFRIDWYKNEVSQARAARAKKAAVNFVKNFEEFQERGKGLYFYSYVKGSGKTRLAVSIGNALMTSKKAGVKFTTTIDLLAEIKKSYDKKSEFTQSDLIEAIRGVQCLILDDIGVEKESDWVNEIFYSILDYRMTRQKVTLFTSNGKIEELKHDDRIKNRIEKMAVPIYLPDESIRSIISKKENEDLTNLLFK
;
A
#
# COMPACT_ATOMS: atom_id res chain seq x y z
N MET A 1 -41.73 -5.90 -2.85
CA MET A 1 -41.19 -7.21 -2.42
C MET A 1 -40.49 -8.04 -3.53
N ALA A 2 -40.23 -7.50 -4.73
CA ALA A 2 -39.56 -8.24 -5.83
C ALA A 2 -38.01 -8.14 -5.86
N GLY A 3 -37.39 -7.32 -4.99
CA GLY A 3 -35.94 -7.10 -4.99
C GLY A 3 -35.12 -8.07 -4.12
N HIS A 4 -35.76 -8.78 -3.19
CA HIS A 4 -35.06 -9.68 -2.24
C HIS A 4 -34.93 -11.13 -2.78
N GLN A 5 -35.84 -11.56 -3.66
CA GLN A 5 -35.79 -12.88 -4.32
C GLN A 5 -34.80 -12.95 -5.50
N ARG A 6 -34.42 -11.83 -6.12
CA ARG A 6 -33.40 -11.80 -7.19
C ARG A 6 -31.95 -11.85 -6.69
N ARG A 7 -31.69 -11.51 -5.42
CA ARG A 7 -30.37 -11.63 -4.79
C ARG A 7 -30.07 -13.05 -4.29
N LYS A 8 -31.06 -13.78 -3.76
CA LYS A 8 -30.88 -15.18 -3.34
C LYS A 8 -30.61 -16.13 -4.52
N LYS A 9 -31.30 -15.98 -5.65
CA LYS A 9 -31.08 -16.80 -6.86
C LYS A 9 -29.72 -16.59 -7.57
N ARG A 10 -28.98 -15.53 -7.26
CA ARG A 10 -27.68 -15.23 -7.89
C ARG A 10 -26.48 -15.69 -7.05
N VAL A 11 -26.70 -15.99 -5.77
CA VAL A 11 -25.70 -16.57 -4.87
C VAL A 11 -25.71 -18.11 -5.02
N GLU A 12 -26.89 -18.72 -5.14
CA GLU A 12 -27.04 -20.18 -5.42
C GLU A 12 -26.51 -20.61 -6.81
N SER A 13 -26.30 -19.69 -7.75
CA SER A 13 -25.75 -20.02 -9.08
C SER A 13 -24.24 -19.85 -9.20
N MET A 14 -23.56 -19.28 -8.21
CA MET A 14 -22.08 -19.17 -8.18
C MET A 14 -21.44 -20.31 -7.40
N GLU A 15 -22.09 -20.80 -6.34
CA GLU A 15 -21.63 -21.98 -5.59
C GLU A 15 -21.64 -23.25 -6.48
N ASN A 16 -22.65 -23.40 -7.34
CA ASN A 16 -22.76 -24.50 -8.31
C ASN A 16 -21.80 -24.41 -9.52
N LEU A 17 -21.09 -23.28 -9.71
CA LEU A 17 -20.09 -23.15 -10.79
C LEU A 17 -18.67 -23.46 -10.31
N ILE A 18 -18.40 -23.30 -9.01
CA ILE A 18 -17.09 -23.59 -8.40
C ILE A 18 -16.85 -25.10 -8.29
N GLU A 19 -17.91 -25.92 -8.21
CA GLU A 19 -17.80 -27.38 -8.15
C GLU A 19 -17.46 -28.06 -9.48
N LYS A 20 -17.43 -27.34 -10.61
CA LYS A 20 -17.23 -27.95 -11.95
C LYS A 20 -15.86 -27.70 -12.60
N ILE A 21 -14.92 -27.01 -11.95
CA ILE A 21 -13.66 -26.57 -12.59
C ILE A 21 -12.39 -27.09 -11.89
N ILE A 22 -12.51 -27.83 -10.78
CA ILE A 22 -11.33 -28.34 -10.04
C ILE A 22 -11.45 -29.86 -9.87
N PRO A 23 -10.46 -30.66 -10.33
CA PRO A 23 -10.44 -32.12 -10.10
C PRO A 23 -10.59 -32.47 -8.62
N GLN A 24 -11.43 -33.46 -8.32
CA GLN A 24 -11.93 -33.79 -6.97
C GLN A 24 -10.84 -34.06 -5.91
N ASP A 25 -9.60 -34.35 -6.31
CA ASP A 25 -8.47 -34.54 -5.39
C ASP A 25 -7.86 -33.24 -4.82
N GLN A 26 -8.07 -32.08 -5.47
CA GLN A 26 -7.52 -30.81 -4.99
C GLN A 26 -8.47 -30.03 -4.06
N ALA A 27 -9.79 -30.27 -4.18
CA ALA A 27 -10.80 -29.68 -3.30
C ALA A 27 -10.70 -30.21 -1.86
N LYS A 28 -10.33 -31.49 -1.70
CA LYS A 28 -10.10 -32.11 -0.38
C LYS A 28 -8.92 -31.50 0.36
N LYS A 29 -7.78 -31.28 -0.33
CA LYS A 29 -6.61 -30.61 0.24
C LYS A 29 -6.89 -29.17 0.69
N LEU A 30 -7.68 -28.41 -0.07
CA LEU A 30 -8.05 -27.04 0.30
C LEU A 30 -9.07 -26.98 1.46
N TYR A 31 -9.98 -27.95 1.53
CA TYR A 31 -10.94 -28.11 2.63
C TYR A 31 -10.25 -28.52 3.94
N ASP A 32 -9.26 -29.40 3.86
CA ASP A 32 -8.44 -29.84 5.00
C ASP A 32 -7.49 -28.74 5.51
N LEU A 33 -6.96 -27.89 4.61
CA LEU A 33 -6.14 -26.72 4.96
C LEU A 33 -6.93 -25.58 5.63
N LYS A 34 -8.24 -25.46 5.38
CA LYS A 34 -9.09 -24.47 6.05
C LYS A 34 -9.62 -24.96 7.40
N LYS A 35 -9.79 -26.27 7.59
CA LYS A 35 -10.18 -26.86 8.88
C LYS A 35 -9.06 -26.79 9.94
N SER A 36 -7.81 -26.61 9.53
CA SER A 36 -6.67 -26.44 10.45
C SER A 36 -6.49 -25.01 10.99
N GLN A 37 -7.21 -24.02 10.46
CA GLN A 37 -7.12 -22.62 10.91
C GLN A 37 -8.31 -22.16 11.78
N GLY A 38 -9.16 -23.09 12.25
CA GLY A 38 -10.39 -22.74 12.99
C GLY A 38 -10.80 -23.70 14.09
N LYS A 39 -9.87 -24.41 14.74
CA LYS A 39 -10.17 -25.23 15.93
C LYS A 39 -9.31 -24.81 17.13
N THR A 40 -9.85 -23.90 17.90
CA THR A 40 -9.45 -23.63 19.29
C THR A 40 -10.15 -24.63 20.21
N ASP A 41 -9.99 -25.93 19.97
CA ASP A 41 -10.57 -27.00 20.80
C ASP A 41 -9.52 -28.06 21.13
N SER A 42 -9.00 -27.97 22.36
CA SER A 42 -8.56 -29.09 23.21
C SER A 42 -7.74 -30.23 22.56
N LEU A 43 -6.69 -29.89 21.82
CA LEU A 43 -5.65 -30.86 21.46
C LEU A 43 -4.68 -31.01 22.63
N LYS A 44 -4.54 -32.25 23.13
CA LYS A 44 -3.52 -32.67 24.09
C LYS A 44 -2.20 -32.00 23.73
N MET A 45 -1.55 -31.32 24.69
CA MET A 45 -0.21 -30.74 24.50
C MET A 45 0.75 -31.86 24.06
N GLU A 46 0.97 -31.99 22.77
CA GLU A 46 2.14 -32.67 22.24
C GLU A 46 3.35 -31.82 22.62
N THR A 47 4.28 -32.40 23.36
CA THR A 47 5.49 -31.69 23.77
C THR A 47 6.43 -31.64 22.57
N PHE A 48 6.56 -30.45 22.00
CA PHE A 48 7.48 -30.17 20.90
C PHE A 48 8.71 -29.45 21.44
N LYS A 49 9.89 -29.94 21.06
CA LYS A 49 11.17 -29.29 21.37
C LYS A 49 11.68 -28.52 20.16
N ILE A 50 12.09 -27.27 20.37
CA ILE A 50 12.71 -26.43 19.33
C ILE A 50 14.21 -26.75 19.26
N LEU A 51 14.72 -27.00 18.06
CA LEU A 51 16.08 -27.47 17.82
C LEU A 51 17.08 -26.34 17.54
N ASN A 52 16.62 -25.20 17.00
CA ASN A 52 17.47 -24.11 16.55
C ASN A 52 17.23 -22.78 17.29
N ALA A 53 16.64 -22.82 18.49
CA ALA A 53 16.41 -21.60 19.27
C ALA A 53 17.74 -20.94 19.68
N THR A 54 17.93 -19.66 19.34
CA THR A 54 19.06 -18.84 19.79
C THR A 54 18.60 -17.47 20.26
N SER A 55 19.53 -16.69 20.85
CA SER A 55 19.30 -15.30 21.27
C SER A 55 19.07 -14.32 20.11
N ASN A 56 19.31 -14.73 18.86
CA ASN A 56 19.06 -13.90 17.68
C ASN A 56 17.57 -13.78 17.35
N CYS A 57 16.72 -14.64 17.93
CA CYS A 57 15.28 -14.52 17.82
C CYS A 57 14.74 -13.84 19.09
N PRO A 58 14.00 -12.71 18.97
CA PRO A 58 13.42 -12.03 20.14
C PRO A 58 12.39 -12.89 20.88
N TYR A 59 11.88 -13.95 20.24
CA TYR A 59 10.94 -14.91 20.82
C TYR A 59 11.61 -16.17 21.36
N GLY A 60 12.93 -16.37 21.14
CA GLY A 60 13.62 -17.60 21.50
C GLY A 60 13.06 -18.85 20.80
N GLU A 61 12.36 -18.68 19.68
CA GLU A 61 11.67 -19.76 18.97
C GLU A 61 12.42 -20.23 17.71
N CYS A 62 13.51 -19.57 17.30
CA CYS A 62 14.38 -19.97 16.17
C CYS A 62 15.78 -19.32 16.29
N ASP A 63 16.60 -19.42 15.24
CA ASP A 63 17.96 -18.89 15.16
C ASP A 63 18.05 -17.46 14.58
N GLY A 64 16.91 -16.80 14.38
CA GLY A 64 16.78 -15.52 13.69
C GLY A 64 16.48 -15.64 12.18
N SER A 65 16.42 -16.85 11.63
CA SER A 65 16.02 -17.09 10.23
C SER A 65 14.52 -16.88 9.98
N GLY A 66 13.70 -16.89 11.04
CA GLY A 66 12.25 -16.93 10.91
C GLY A 66 11.67 -18.34 10.70
N MET A 67 12.47 -19.39 10.82
CA MET A 67 12.04 -20.79 10.71
C MET A 67 12.42 -21.56 11.98
N SER A 68 11.44 -22.15 12.67
CA SER A 68 11.67 -23.03 13.80
C SER A 68 11.71 -24.48 13.33
N PHE A 69 12.78 -25.20 13.66
CA PHE A 69 12.82 -26.65 13.51
C PHE A 69 12.37 -27.28 14.82
N VAL A 70 11.29 -28.05 14.78
CA VAL A 70 10.72 -28.70 15.96
C VAL A 70 10.76 -30.21 15.81
N VAL A 71 10.95 -30.90 16.92
CA VAL A 71 10.83 -32.35 17.03
C VAL A 71 9.69 -32.70 17.98
N ASN A 72 8.86 -33.67 17.58
CA ASN A 72 7.88 -34.27 18.46
C ASN A 72 8.60 -35.22 19.42
N GLU A 73 8.55 -34.96 20.73
CA GLU A 73 9.28 -35.77 21.71
C GLU A 73 8.77 -37.21 21.82
N LYS A 74 7.53 -37.49 21.38
CA LYS A 74 6.94 -38.83 21.43
C LYS A 74 7.21 -39.65 20.17
N THR A 75 7.17 -39.03 18.99
CA THR A 75 7.35 -39.74 17.72
C THR A 75 8.77 -39.64 17.16
N GLY A 76 9.57 -38.67 17.64
CA GLY A 76 10.89 -38.36 17.09
C GLY A 76 10.85 -37.67 15.73
N GLU A 77 9.66 -37.41 15.19
CA GLU A 77 9.50 -36.75 13.90
C GLU A 77 9.87 -35.28 13.98
N SER A 78 10.58 -34.78 12.97
CA SER A 78 10.98 -33.38 12.86
C SER A 78 10.29 -32.68 11.71
N TYR A 79 9.93 -31.41 11.92
CA TYR A 79 9.35 -30.57 10.87
C TYR A 79 9.70 -29.09 11.08
N GLY A 80 9.66 -28.33 9.98
CA GLY A 80 9.85 -26.88 10.00
C GLY A 80 8.51 -26.15 10.12
N ARG A 81 8.48 -25.08 10.92
CA ARG A 81 7.35 -24.14 10.97
C ARG A 81 7.85 -22.70 10.94
N TYR A 82 7.00 -21.77 10.50
CA TYR A 82 7.35 -20.35 10.56
C TYR A 82 7.37 -19.85 11.99
N CYS A 83 8.46 -19.15 12.35
CA CYS A 83 8.57 -18.43 13.61
C CYS A 83 7.88 -17.07 13.50
N ARG A 84 7.39 -16.54 14.63
CA ARG A 84 6.74 -15.21 14.71
C ARG A 84 7.67 -14.07 14.28
N CYS A 85 8.98 -14.16 14.57
CA CYS A 85 9.93 -13.13 14.12
C CYS A 85 9.98 -12.99 12.59
N ARG A 86 9.56 -14.02 11.83
CA ARG A 86 9.50 -13.94 10.36
C ARG A 86 8.54 -12.85 9.91
N ASP A 87 7.39 -12.70 10.55
CA ASP A 87 6.41 -11.68 10.16
C ASP A 87 6.96 -10.27 10.39
N GLU A 88 7.68 -10.05 11.49
CA GLU A 88 8.38 -8.79 11.76
C GLU A 88 9.47 -8.51 10.73
N MET A 89 10.29 -9.52 10.41
CA MET A 89 11.34 -9.41 9.39
C MET A 89 10.74 -9.06 8.02
N LEU A 90 9.64 -9.73 7.63
CA LEU A 90 8.95 -9.45 6.38
C LEU A 90 8.32 -8.06 6.38
N MET A 91 7.76 -7.61 7.50
CA MET A 91 7.23 -6.26 7.63
C MET A 91 8.34 -5.22 7.51
N GLN A 92 9.48 -5.42 8.17
CA GLN A 92 10.64 -4.52 8.08
C GLN A 92 11.16 -4.46 6.63
N LYS A 93 11.22 -5.60 5.94
CA LYS A 93 11.57 -5.64 4.51
C LYS A 93 10.57 -4.83 3.66
N ARG A 94 9.26 -4.93 3.90
CA ARG A 94 8.25 -4.11 3.21
C ARG A 94 8.45 -2.62 3.48
N LEU A 95 8.68 -2.22 4.73
CA LEU A 95 8.92 -0.83 5.11
C LEU A 95 10.16 -0.26 4.41
N ASN A 96 11.26 -1.00 4.42
CA ASN A 96 12.50 -0.61 3.75
C ASN A 96 12.30 -0.50 2.23
N PHE A 97 11.64 -1.50 1.63
CA PHE A 97 11.33 -1.48 0.20
C PHE A 97 10.44 -0.31 -0.19
N ALA A 98 9.48 0.06 0.68
CA ALA A 98 8.50 1.10 0.40
C ALA A 98 9.10 2.49 0.22
N ASN A 99 10.30 2.76 0.76
CA ASN A 99 10.97 4.05 0.62
C ASN A 99 10.11 5.24 1.07
N ILE A 100 9.31 5.04 2.14
CA ILE A 100 8.48 6.07 2.73
C ILE A 100 9.35 6.92 3.68
N PRO A 101 9.37 8.26 3.54
CA PRO A 101 10.06 9.15 4.45
C PRO A 101 9.68 8.92 5.92
N ASP A 102 10.65 9.09 6.83
CA ASP A 102 10.47 8.80 8.26
C ASP A 102 9.31 9.57 8.88
N GLU A 103 9.11 10.83 8.47
CA GLU A 103 7.99 11.67 8.90
C GLU A 103 6.60 11.08 8.61
N PHE A 104 6.50 10.13 7.66
CA PHE A 104 5.24 9.50 7.29
C PHE A 104 5.08 8.04 7.76
N LYS A 105 6.13 7.39 8.30
CA LYS A 105 6.11 5.95 8.64
C LYS A 105 5.03 5.57 9.65
N GLY A 106 4.71 6.45 10.60
CA GLY A 106 3.69 6.21 11.64
C GLY A 106 2.28 6.64 11.25
N LEU A 107 2.06 7.23 10.07
CA LEU A 107 0.79 7.83 9.74
C LEU A 107 -0.25 6.79 9.33
N THR A 108 -1.43 6.91 9.94
CA THR A 108 -2.61 6.07 9.63
C THR A 108 -3.74 6.91 9.07
N VAL A 109 -4.65 6.28 8.33
CA VAL A 109 -5.85 6.97 7.82
C VAL A 109 -6.67 7.55 8.99
N ASN A 110 -6.74 6.83 10.12
CA ASN A 110 -7.46 7.28 11.31
C ASN A 110 -6.85 8.53 11.94
N SER A 111 -5.51 8.64 11.95
CA SER A 111 -4.79 9.81 12.44
C SER A 111 -5.07 11.09 11.64
N PHE A 112 -5.68 10.99 10.44
CA PHE A 112 -5.99 12.15 9.61
C PHE A 112 -7.02 13.07 10.28
N ARG A 113 -6.58 14.27 10.66
CA ARG A 113 -7.34 15.26 11.43
C ARG A 113 -8.09 16.18 10.47
N ILE A 114 -9.41 16.18 10.58
CA ILE A 114 -10.31 17.02 9.77
C ILE A 114 -10.54 18.38 10.46
N ASP A 115 -10.42 18.42 11.78
CA ASP A 115 -10.57 19.61 12.61
C ASP A 115 -9.43 20.63 12.44
N TRP A 116 -8.37 20.29 11.71
CA TRP A 116 -7.32 21.24 11.32
C TRP A 116 -7.69 22.17 10.17
N TYR A 117 -8.77 21.86 9.44
CA TYR A 117 -9.29 22.73 8.40
C TYR A 117 -10.26 23.75 9.00
N LYS A 118 -10.12 25.03 8.63
CA LYS A 118 -10.78 26.14 9.35
C LYS A 118 -12.29 26.20 9.15
N ASN A 119 -12.77 25.99 7.93
CA ASN A 119 -14.18 26.20 7.58
C ASN A 119 -14.90 24.87 7.34
N GLU A 120 -16.22 24.85 7.54
CA GLU A 120 -17.05 23.64 7.43
C GLU A 120 -16.97 22.98 6.05
N VAL A 121 -16.84 23.77 4.98
CA VAL A 121 -16.71 23.26 3.61
C VAL A 121 -15.39 22.48 3.43
N SER A 122 -14.28 23.03 3.91
CA SER A 122 -12.98 22.36 3.95
C SER A 122 -13.05 21.11 4.81
N GLN A 123 -13.67 21.17 5.99
CA GLN A 123 -13.84 20.01 6.87
C GLN A 123 -14.66 18.90 6.21
N ALA A 124 -15.78 19.23 5.57
CA ALA A 124 -16.61 18.27 4.84
C ALA A 124 -15.85 17.62 3.68
N ARG A 125 -15.04 18.39 2.95
CA ARG A 125 -14.21 17.89 1.85
C ARG A 125 -13.08 16.99 2.36
N ALA A 126 -12.41 17.37 3.44
CA ALA A 126 -11.42 16.54 4.12
C ALA A 126 -12.04 15.25 4.67
N ALA A 127 -13.25 15.30 5.22
CA ALA A 127 -14.00 14.13 5.68
C ALA A 127 -14.33 13.17 4.53
N ARG A 128 -14.74 13.71 3.37
CA ARG A 128 -14.96 12.92 2.15
C ARG A 128 -13.66 12.25 1.67
N ALA A 129 -12.55 12.97 1.66
CA ALA A 129 -11.25 12.41 1.30
C ALA A 129 -10.80 11.29 2.26
N LYS A 130 -10.92 11.52 3.58
CA LYS A 130 -10.66 10.51 4.61
C LYS A 130 -11.53 9.27 4.42
N LYS A 131 -12.83 9.45 4.18
CA LYS A 131 -13.78 8.35 3.92
C LYS A 131 -13.41 7.57 2.66
N ALA A 132 -12.99 8.24 1.59
CA ALA A 132 -12.51 7.60 0.38
C ALA A 132 -11.27 6.74 0.66
N ALA A 133 -10.31 7.23 1.43
CA ALA A 133 -9.13 6.48 1.83
C ALA A 133 -9.47 5.23 2.65
N VAL A 134 -10.37 5.34 3.64
CA VAL A 134 -10.84 4.20 4.44
C VAL A 134 -11.50 3.14 3.54
N ASN A 135 -12.40 3.56 2.66
CA ASN A 135 -13.12 2.66 1.77
C ASN A 135 -12.19 2.02 0.73
N PHE A 136 -11.17 2.74 0.27
CA PHE A 136 -10.17 2.19 -0.63
C PHE A 136 -9.37 1.06 0.04
N VAL A 137 -8.87 1.26 1.26
CA VAL A 137 -8.16 0.21 2.01
C VAL A 137 -9.08 -0.99 2.27
N LYS A 138 -10.34 -0.75 2.63
CA LYS A 138 -11.31 -1.82 2.91
C LYS A 138 -11.58 -2.69 1.68
N ASN A 139 -11.72 -2.08 0.50
CA ASN A 139 -12.08 -2.75 -0.74
C ASN A 139 -10.88 -2.90 -1.69
N PHE A 140 -9.65 -2.94 -1.15
CA PHE A 140 -8.42 -2.89 -1.95
C PHE A 140 -8.34 -3.99 -3.01
N GLU A 141 -8.83 -5.19 -2.70
CA GLU A 141 -8.86 -6.32 -3.63
C GLU A 141 -9.64 -5.99 -4.92
N GLU A 142 -10.81 -5.34 -4.81
CA GLU A 142 -11.59 -4.93 -5.99
C GLU A 142 -10.87 -3.83 -6.79
N PHE A 143 -10.23 -2.89 -6.10
CA PHE A 143 -9.42 -1.85 -6.77
C PHE A 143 -8.21 -2.47 -7.49
N GLN A 144 -7.59 -3.48 -6.89
CA GLN A 144 -6.46 -4.21 -7.44
C GLN A 144 -6.86 -4.99 -8.69
N GLU A 145 -7.95 -5.74 -8.66
CA GLU A 145 -8.46 -6.47 -9.83
C GLU A 145 -8.77 -5.54 -11.02
N ARG A 146 -9.19 -4.31 -10.74
CA ARG A 146 -9.48 -3.29 -11.77
C ARG A 146 -8.27 -2.45 -12.15
N GLY A 147 -7.14 -2.59 -11.45
CA GLY A 147 -5.97 -1.72 -11.62
C GLY A 147 -6.23 -0.24 -11.34
N LYS A 148 -7.17 0.07 -10.43
CA LYS A 148 -7.59 1.44 -10.12
C LYS A 148 -7.00 1.90 -8.79
N GLY A 149 -6.50 3.13 -8.75
CA GLY A 149 -6.06 3.83 -7.53
C GLY A 149 -6.83 5.13 -7.32
N LEU A 150 -6.20 6.06 -6.60
CA LEU A 150 -6.78 7.37 -6.27
C LEU A 150 -5.82 8.49 -6.73
N TYR A 151 -6.39 9.59 -7.19
CA TYR A 151 -5.67 10.81 -7.54
C TYR A 151 -6.06 11.90 -6.56
N PHE A 152 -5.21 12.16 -5.57
CA PHE A 152 -5.45 13.20 -4.57
C PHE A 152 -4.96 14.55 -5.08
N TYR A 153 -5.84 15.55 -5.14
CA TYR A 153 -5.44 16.87 -5.62
C TYR A 153 -6.03 18.01 -4.82
N SER A 154 -5.34 19.14 -4.90
CA SER A 154 -5.74 20.45 -4.39
C SER A 154 -4.78 21.46 -4.98
N TYR A 155 -5.20 22.70 -5.15
CA TYR A 155 -4.39 23.79 -5.70
C TYR A 155 -3.38 24.36 -4.70
N VAL A 156 -3.43 23.91 -3.43
CA VAL A 156 -2.54 24.34 -2.35
C VAL A 156 -1.62 23.21 -1.87
N LYS A 157 -0.35 23.54 -1.64
CA LYS A 157 0.64 22.64 -1.01
C LYS A 157 0.37 22.49 0.48
N GLY A 158 0.73 21.34 1.06
CA GLY A 158 0.56 21.11 2.49
C GLY A 158 -0.90 20.91 2.92
N SER A 159 -1.80 20.58 1.99
CA SER A 159 -3.20 20.26 2.27
C SER A 159 -3.46 18.84 2.74
N GLY A 160 -2.42 17.98 2.80
CA GLY A 160 -2.53 16.61 3.29
C GLY A 160 -2.65 15.51 2.21
N LYS A 161 -2.44 15.82 0.93
CA LYS A 161 -2.49 14.85 -0.18
C LYS A 161 -1.51 13.69 0.01
N THR A 162 -0.21 13.98 0.09
CA THR A 162 0.87 13.02 0.34
C THR A 162 0.61 12.20 1.59
N ARG A 163 0.26 12.89 2.69
CA ARG A 163 -0.08 12.26 3.96
C ARG A 163 -1.17 11.20 3.81
N LEU A 164 -2.25 11.49 3.09
CA LEU A 164 -3.36 10.57 2.91
C LEU A 164 -2.99 9.39 2.01
N ALA A 165 -2.26 9.64 0.92
CA ALA A 165 -1.74 8.60 0.03
C ALA A 165 -0.80 7.62 0.77
N VAL A 166 0.14 8.15 1.56
CA VAL A 166 1.05 7.35 2.38
C VAL A 166 0.32 6.61 3.50
N SER A 167 -0.67 7.23 4.13
CA SER A 167 -1.51 6.56 5.13
C SER A 167 -2.25 5.34 4.57
N ILE A 168 -2.68 5.40 3.31
CA ILE A 168 -3.21 4.24 2.60
C ILE A 168 -2.11 3.20 2.39
N GLY A 169 -0.95 3.59 1.87
CA GLY A 169 0.20 2.70 1.70
C GLY A 169 0.57 1.93 2.97
N ASN A 170 0.69 2.63 4.10
CA ASN A 170 0.95 2.04 5.42
C ASN A 170 -0.14 1.02 5.80
N ALA A 171 -1.41 1.37 5.59
CA ALA A 171 -2.52 0.46 5.86
C ALA A 171 -2.50 -0.78 4.95
N LEU A 172 -2.11 -0.65 3.68
CA LEU A 172 -1.99 -1.79 2.76
C LEU A 172 -0.85 -2.73 3.13
N MET A 173 0.31 -2.20 3.53
CA MET A 173 1.44 -3.02 3.98
C MET A 173 1.09 -3.82 5.24
N THR A 174 0.41 -3.18 6.19
CA THR A 174 0.08 -3.79 7.49
C THR A 174 -1.10 -4.76 7.39
N SER A 175 -2.23 -4.32 6.81
CA SER A 175 -3.48 -5.10 6.82
C SER A 175 -3.63 -6.05 5.63
N LYS A 176 -3.04 -5.72 4.47
CA LYS A 176 -3.15 -6.53 3.24
C LYS A 176 -1.85 -7.23 2.86
N LYS A 177 -0.77 -7.02 3.62
CA LYS A 177 0.58 -7.53 3.34
C LYS A 177 1.10 -7.15 1.94
N ALA A 178 0.54 -6.09 1.35
CA ALA A 178 0.82 -5.68 -0.02
C ALA A 178 2.18 -4.98 -0.13
N GLY A 179 2.88 -5.21 -1.22
CA GLY A 179 4.05 -4.43 -1.60
C GLY A 179 3.64 -3.01 -1.98
N VAL A 180 4.24 -2.02 -1.32
CA VAL A 180 4.05 -0.59 -1.58
C VAL A 180 5.40 0.02 -1.94
N LYS A 181 5.41 1.00 -2.83
CA LYS A 181 6.58 1.84 -3.13
C LYS A 181 6.15 3.30 -3.19
N PHE A 182 6.91 4.17 -2.56
CA PHE A 182 6.76 5.61 -2.58
C PHE A 182 7.92 6.24 -3.35
N THR A 183 7.61 7.23 -4.19
CA THR A 183 8.59 8.12 -4.81
C THR A 183 7.92 9.44 -5.19
N THR A 184 8.67 10.53 -5.17
CA THR A 184 8.24 11.78 -5.80
C THR A 184 8.56 11.71 -7.29
N THR A 185 7.84 12.47 -8.13
CA THR A 185 8.18 12.52 -9.56
C THR A 185 9.61 13.02 -9.80
N ILE A 186 10.07 14.00 -9.02
CA ILE A 186 11.42 14.55 -9.13
C ILE A 186 12.48 13.49 -8.78
N ASP A 187 12.31 12.78 -7.67
CA ASP A 187 13.27 11.74 -7.23
C ASP A 187 13.32 10.58 -8.22
N LEU A 188 12.16 10.12 -8.70
CA LEU A 188 12.07 9.09 -9.73
C LEU A 188 12.86 9.48 -10.99
N LEU A 189 12.63 10.68 -11.51
CA LEU A 189 13.32 11.17 -12.71
C LEU A 189 14.83 11.34 -12.45
N ALA A 190 15.21 11.83 -11.28
CA ALA A 190 16.62 11.98 -10.92
C ALA A 190 17.34 10.64 -10.80
N GLU A 191 16.72 9.63 -10.18
CA GLU A 191 17.26 8.27 -10.09
C GLU A 191 17.39 7.62 -11.46
N ILE A 192 16.36 7.74 -12.31
CA ILE A 192 16.40 7.25 -13.69
C ILE A 192 17.51 7.96 -14.47
N LYS A 193 17.64 9.28 -14.39
CA LYS A 193 18.71 10.02 -15.07
C LYS A 193 20.10 9.56 -14.63
N LYS A 194 20.33 9.42 -13.32
CA LYS A 194 21.60 8.91 -12.77
C LYS A 194 21.93 7.51 -13.28
N SER A 195 20.93 6.68 -13.58
CA SER A 195 21.14 5.34 -14.12
C SER A 195 21.65 5.35 -15.57
N TYR A 196 21.33 6.36 -16.37
CA TYR A 196 21.84 6.50 -17.73
C TYR A 196 23.29 7.00 -17.79
N ASP A 197 23.70 7.83 -16.83
CA ASP A 197 25.07 8.40 -16.78
C ASP A 197 26.12 7.40 -16.29
N LYS A 198 25.72 6.40 -15.51
CA LYS A 198 26.60 5.32 -15.04
C LYS A 198 26.49 4.15 -16.01
N LYS A 199 27.53 3.90 -16.81
CA LYS A 199 27.69 2.73 -17.71
C LYS A 199 27.70 1.38 -16.94
N SER A 200 26.63 1.03 -16.23
CA SER A 200 26.45 -0.26 -15.58
C SER A 200 25.06 -0.80 -15.88
N GLU A 201 24.96 -1.72 -16.83
CA GLU A 201 23.71 -2.32 -17.33
C GLU A 201 22.90 -3.06 -16.25
N PHE A 202 23.51 -3.43 -15.13
CA PHE A 202 22.87 -4.27 -14.10
C PHE A 202 22.05 -3.53 -13.03
N THR A 203 22.27 -2.22 -12.78
CA THR A 203 21.54 -1.49 -11.70
C THR A 203 20.31 -0.72 -12.18
N GLN A 204 20.18 -0.55 -13.50
CA GLN A 204 19.09 0.19 -14.13
C GLN A 204 17.76 -0.60 -14.09
N SER A 205 17.82 -1.92 -14.24
CA SER A 205 16.64 -2.79 -14.31
C SER A 205 15.85 -2.77 -13.00
N ASP A 206 16.52 -2.85 -11.85
CA ASP A 206 15.88 -3.15 -10.57
C ASP A 206 14.95 -2.04 -10.08
N LEU A 207 15.33 -0.76 -10.21
CA LEU A 207 14.49 0.35 -9.78
C LEU A 207 13.24 0.47 -10.65
N ILE A 208 13.43 0.44 -11.97
CA ILE A 208 12.33 0.57 -12.93
C ILE A 208 11.40 -0.65 -12.79
N GLU A 209 11.94 -1.86 -12.63
CA GLU A 209 11.16 -3.06 -12.37
C GLU A 209 10.42 -3.00 -11.03
N ALA A 210 11.04 -2.49 -9.97
CA ALA A 210 10.38 -2.29 -8.69
C ALA A 210 9.19 -1.31 -8.82
N ILE A 211 9.39 -0.16 -9.47
CA ILE A 211 8.35 0.85 -9.71
C ILE A 211 7.24 0.31 -10.63
N ARG A 212 7.59 -0.44 -11.66
CA ARG A 212 6.62 -1.04 -12.59
C ARG A 212 5.84 -2.21 -11.97
N GLY A 213 6.50 -3.06 -11.19
CA GLY A 213 5.99 -4.34 -10.73
C GLY A 213 5.25 -4.30 -9.38
N VAL A 214 5.55 -3.31 -8.53
CA VAL A 214 4.97 -3.19 -7.18
C VAL A 214 3.43 -3.12 -7.22
N GLN A 215 2.80 -3.78 -6.25
CA GLN A 215 1.33 -3.91 -6.18
C GLN A 215 0.65 -2.54 -6.04
N CYS A 216 1.19 -1.66 -5.20
CA CYS A 216 0.75 -0.27 -5.07
C CYS A 216 1.94 0.69 -5.18
N LEU A 217 1.90 1.59 -6.17
CA LEU A 217 2.85 2.69 -6.30
C LEU A 217 2.20 3.97 -5.80
N ILE A 218 2.89 4.73 -4.96
CA ILE A 218 2.54 6.10 -4.62
C ILE A 218 3.48 7.00 -5.40
N LEU A 219 2.93 7.72 -6.38
CA LEU A 219 3.64 8.70 -7.18
C LEU A 219 3.23 10.10 -6.69
N ASP A 220 4.12 10.71 -5.91
CA ASP A 220 3.86 11.95 -5.21
C ASP A 220 4.22 13.17 -6.07
N ASP A 221 3.39 14.22 -5.96
CA ASP A 221 3.55 15.53 -6.59
C ASP A 221 3.66 15.48 -8.13
N ILE A 222 2.86 14.66 -8.81
CA ILE A 222 2.83 14.66 -10.28
C ILE A 222 2.45 16.03 -10.86
N GLY A 223 3.21 16.48 -11.86
CA GLY A 223 3.06 17.78 -12.51
C GLY A 223 3.88 18.91 -11.90
N VAL A 224 4.71 18.66 -10.89
CA VAL A 224 5.68 19.67 -10.38
C VAL A 224 6.99 19.69 -11.16
N GLU A 225 7.32 18.58 -11.80
CA GLU A 225 8.48 18.40 -12.65
C GLU A 225 8.41 19.30 -13.89
N LYS A 226 9.60 19.66 -14.41
CA LYS A 226 9.69 20.37 -15.68
C LYS A 226 9.40 19.38 -16.81
N GLU A 227 8.36 19.68 -17.58
CA GLU A 227 8.00 18.88 -18.74
C GLU A 227 9.13 18.87 -19.79
N SER A 228 9.37 17.69 -20.38
CA SER A 228 10.15 17.48 -21.59
C SER A 228 9.70 16.19 -22.26
N ASP A 229 10.07 15.99 -23.54
CA ASP A 229 9.76 14.75 -24.26
C ASP A 229 10.27 13.52 -23.51
N TRP A 230 11.49 13.60 -22.99
CA TRP A 230 12.09 12.54 -22.18
C TRP A 230 11.26 12.24 -20.90
N VAL A 231 10.77 13.26 -20.20
CA VAL A 231 9.91 13.06 -19.01
C VAL A 231 8.60 12.37 -19.41
N ASN A 232 7.97 12.81 -20.49
CA ASN A 232 6.73 12.21 -21.00
C ASN A 232 6.96 10.75 -21.43
N GLU A 233 8.09 10.43 -22.09
CA GLU A 233 8.44 9.04 -22.46
C GLU A 233 8.61 8.13 -21.24
N ILE A 234 9.30 8.58 -20.20
CA ILE A 234 9.50 7.83 -18.96
C ILE A 234 8.15 7.56 -18.27
N PHE A 235 7.32 8.60 -18.10
CA PHE A 235 6.01 8.40 -17.49
C PHE A 235 5.12 7.50 -18.34
N TYR A 236 5.13 7.65 -19.66
CA TYR A 236 4.36 6.80 -20.55
C TYR A 236 4.76 5.34 -20.34
N SER A 237 6.07 5.06 -20.34
CA SER A 237 6.60 3.72 -20.15
C SER A 237 6.22 3.08 -18.81
N ILE A 238 6.22 3.86 -17.73
CA ILE A 238 5.85 3.37 -16.39
C ILE A 238 4.34 3.18 -16.28
N LEU A 239 3.56 4.19 -16.65
CA LEU A 239 2.11 4.18 -16.49
C LEU A 239 1.44 3.16 -17.41
N ASP A 240 1.91 3.03 -18.65
CA ASP A 240 1.39 2.04 -19.60
C ASP A 240 1.65 0.60 -19.12
N TYR A 241 2.86 0.31 -18.64
CA TYR A 241 3.17 -1.00 -18.05
C TYR A 241 2.24 -1.32 -16.88
N ARG A 242 2.03 -0.35 -15.98
CA ARG A 242 1.20 -0.52 -14.78
C ARG A 242 -0.27 -0.67 -15.15
N MET A 243 -0.77 0.14 -16.08
CA MET A 243 -2.14 0.06 -16.57
C MET A 243 -2.44 -1.29 -17.24
N THR A 244 -1.57 -1.75 -18.14
CA THR A 244 -1.77 -3.02 -18.88
C THR A 244 -1.72 -4.24 -17.96
N ARG A 245 -1.05 -4.15 -16.80
CA ARG A 245 -0.94 -5.21 -15.80
C ARG A 245 -1.79 -4.97 -14.55
N GLN A 246 -2.75 -4.05 -14.63
CA GLN A 246 -3.70 -3.74 -13.56
C GLN A 246 -3.02 -3.46 -12.20
N LYS A 247 -1.88 -2.75 -12.23
CA LYS A 247 -1.16 -2.34 -11.01
C LYS A 247 -1.75 -1.04 -10.47
N VAL A 248 -1.99 -0.98 -9.17
CA VAL A 248 -2.63 0.16 -8.50
C VAL A 248 -1.64 1.31 -8.37
N THR A 249 -2.01 2.52 -8.78
CA THR A 249 -1.20 3.72 -8.54
C THR A 249 -2.00 4.78 -7.80
N LEU A 250 -1.48 5.25 -6.67
CA LEU A 250 -1.95 6.43 -5.98
C LEU A 250 -1.13 7.63 -6.46
N PHE A 251 -1.80 8.72 -6.81
CA PHE A 251 -1.18 9.94 -7.27
C PHE A 251 -1.49 11.07 -6.30
N THR A 252 -0.58 12.04 -6.19
CA THR A 252 -0.89 13.33 -5.58
C THR A 252 -0.47 14.46 -6.54
N SER A 253 -1.24 15.55 -6.59
CA SER A 253 -0.91 16.67 -7.48
C SER A 253 -1.41 18.02 -6.95
N ASN A 254 -0.82 19.10 -7.48
CA ASN A 254 -1.20 20.49 -7.19
C ASN A 254 -2.24 21.05 -8.18
N GLY A 255 -2.96 20.20 -8.90
CA GLY A 255 -4.01 20.57 -9.84
C GLY A 255 -4.82 19.35 -10.27
N LYS A 256 -5.77 19.55 -11.17
CA LYS A 256 -6.53 18.45 -11.77
C LYS A 256 -5.69 17.75 -12.85
N ILE A 257 -6.15 16.57 -13.28
CA ILE A 257 -5.45 15.79 -14.31
C ILE A 257 -5.39 16.56 -15.63
N GLU A 258 -6.47 17.26 -15.98
CA GLU A 258 -6.60 18.02 -17.23
C GLU A 258 -5.66 19.24 -17.27
N GLU A 259 -5.23 19.72 -16.10
CA GLU A 259 -4.34 20.88 -15.93
C GLU A 259 -2.86 20.48 -15.87
N LEU A 260 -2.56 19.18 -15.86
CA LEU A 260 -1.18 18.70 -15.93
C LEU A 260 -0.55 19.14 -17.25
N LYS A 261 0.71 19.56 -17.19
CA LYS A 261 1.46 20.00 -18.37
C LYS A 261 1.83 18.86 -19.31
N HIS A 262 1.74 17.61 -18.87
CA HIS A 262 2.04 16.45 -19.70
C HIS A 262 1.15 16.34 -20.94
N ASP A 263 1.65 15.57 -21.90
CA ASP A 263 0.88 15.21 -23.08
C ASP A 263 -0.44 14.48 -22.74
N ASP A 264 -1.34 14.44 -23.73
CA ASP A 264 -2.64 13.81 -23.56
C ASP A 264 -2.55 12.31 -23.29
N ARG A 265 -1.46 11.64 -23.70
CA ARG A 265 -1.29 10.22 -23.43
C ARG A 265 -1.17 10.01 -21.93
N ILE A 266 -0.31 10.76 -21.25
CA ILE A 266 -0.13 10.66 -19.80
C ILE A 266 -1.43 10.95 -19.06
N LYS A 267 -2.10 12.07 -19.38
CA LYS A 267 -3.36 12.46 -18.76
C LYS A 267 -4.43 11.37 -18.88
N ASN A 268 -4.63 10.84 -20.10
CA ASN A 268 -5.56 9.73 -20.34
C ASN A 268 -5.22 8.46 -19.54
N ARG A 269 -3.92 8.13 -19.36
CA ARG A 269 -3.54 6.96 -18.53
C ARG A 269 -3.88 7.22 -17.07
N ILE A 270 -3.58 8.40 -16.53
CA ILE A 270 -3.90 8.75 -15.14
C ILE A 270 -5.42 8.70 -14.89
N GLU A 271 -6.23 9.28 -15.78
CA GLU A 271 -7.70 9.20 -15.71
C GLU A 271 -8.20 7.76 -15.73
N LYS A 272 -7.63 6.93 -16.60
CA LYS A 272 -7.96 5.50 -16.65
C LYS A 272 -7.46 4.73 -15.43
N MET A 273 -6.41 5.16 -14.76
CA MET A 273 -5.82 4.44 -13.61
C MET A 273 -6.34 4.91 -12.25
N ALA A 274 -6.94 6.10 -12.13
CA ALA A 274 -7.24 6.66 -10.81
C ALA A 274 -8.60 7.35 -10.72
N VAL A 275 -9.18 7.33 -9.52
CA VAL A 275 -10.38 8.11 -9.19
C VAL A 275 -9.95 9.44 -8.56
N PRO A 276 -10.35 10.60 -9.10
CA PRO A 276 -9.96 11.90 -8.55
C PRO A 276 -10.67 12.19 -7.22
N ILE A 277 -9.89 12.57 -6.21
CA ILE A 277 -10.34 12.96 -4.87
C ILE A 277 -9.80 14.36 -4.57
N TYR A 278 -10.69 15.34 -4.56
CA TYR A 278 -10.36 16.73 -4.28
C TYR A 278 -10.25 16.98 -2.77
N LEU A 279 -9.10 17.46 -2.32
CA LEU A 279 -8.85 17.93 -0.96
C LEU A 279 -9.13 19.43 -0.82
N PRO A 280 -9.26 19.96 0.41
CA PRO A 280 -9.35 21.39 0.63
C PRO A 280 -8.13 22.15 0.11
N ASP A 281 -8.36 23.35 -0.43
CA ASP A 281 -7.30 24.28 -0.84
C ASP A 281 -6.82 25.09 0.37
N GLU A 282 -6.35 24.37 1.39
CA GLU A 282 -5.93 24.92 2.66
C GLU A 282 -4.69 24.19 3.15
N SER A 283 -3.63 24.95 3.46
CA SER A 283 -2.37 24.39 3.97
C SER A 283 -2.47 24.08 5.45
N ILE A 284 -2.80 22.83 5.79
CA ILE A 284 -2.72 22.35 7.18
C ILE A 284 -1.29 22.40 7.71
N ARG A 285 -0.29 22.18 6.85
CA ARG A 285 1.14 22.31 7.22
C ARG A 285 1.43 23.68 7.79
N SER A 286 0.97 24.74 7.11
CA SER A 286 1.19 26.11 7.57
C SER A 286 0.47 26.44 8.88
N ILE A 287 -0.70 25.83 9.13
CA ILE A 287 -1.44 25.99 10.38
C ILE A 287 -0.68 25.36 11.54
N ILE A 288 -0.22 24.12 11.35
CA ILE A 288 0.56 23.37 12.36
C ILE A 288 1.86 24.10 12.67
N SER A 289 2.64 24.47 11.65
CA SER A 289 3.92 25.15 11.85
C SER A 289 3.77 26.50 12.56
N LYS A 290 2.69 27.24 12.32
CA LYS A 290 2.44 28.50 13.06
C LYS A 290 2.24 28.23 14.55
N LYS A 291 1.41 27.23 14.89
CA LYS A 291 1.17 26.85 16.29
C LYS A 291 2.44 26.35 16.98
N GLU A 292 3.20 25.49 16.32
CA GLU A 292 4.48 24.98 16.86
C GLU A 292 5.49 26.12 17.07
N ASN A 293 5.59 27.05 16.11
CA ASN A 293 6.47 28.21 16.25
C ASN A 293 6.02 29.15 17.37
N GLU A 294 4.72 29.37 17.57
CA GLU A 294 4.18 30.16 18.68
C GLU A 294 4.53 29.52 20.04
N ASP A 295 4.34 28.20 20.17
CA ASP A 295 4.68 27.45 21.38
C ASP A 295 6.19 27.52 21.70
N LEU A 296 7.05 27.40 20.68
CA LEU A 296 8.50 27.52 20.83
C LEU A 296 8.94 28.96 21.11
N THR A 297 8.30 29.95 20.48
CA THR A 297 8.56 31.39 20.74
C THR A 297 8.28 31.70 22.21
N ASN A 298 7.16 31.20 22.74
CA ASN A 298 6.81 31.33 24.15
C ASN A 298 7.81 30.65 25.11
N LEU A 299 8.59 29.68 24.62
CA LEU A 299 9.65 29.03 25.41
C LEU A 299 10.99 29.75 25.30
N LEU A 300 11.29 30.33 24.13
CA LEU A 300 12.53 31.07 23.86
C LEU A 300 12.58 32.45 24.54
N PHE A 301 11.43 33.12 24.65
CA PHE A 301 11.31 34.48 25.18
C PHE A 301 10.61 34.53 26.54
N LYS A 302 10.63 33.42 27.27
CA LYS A 302 10.20 33.34 28.67
C LYS A 302 11.27 33.85 29.63
#